data_AF-A0A0A2L6J6-F1
#
_entry.id   AF-A0A0A2L6J6-F1
#
_cell.length_a   1.000
_cell.length_b   1.000
_cell.length_c   1.000
_cell.angle_alpha   90.00
_cell.angle_beta   90.00
_cell.angle_gamma   90.00
#
_symmetry.space_group_name_H-M   'P 1'
#
loop_
_entity.id
_entity.type
_entity.pdbx_description
1 polymer ?
#
loop_
_entity_poly.entity_id
_entity_poly.type
_entity_poly.pdbx_seq_one_letter_code
_entity_poly.pdbx_strand_id
1 'polypeptide(L)'
;MSKDEKKEPSYVLGTESDGIDSFDTITALVAADHAHDIKLRTMSWQKTACLLADKADRGVFPSVLGWVPGIITMVLCGILFWITSITMHKYIMKHPHIMDICDFGYHVFGQSKAAYVFSAFMMLANNILLIGFHVLTGAKVLNTLSDHSLCTAVFSIIVAIMGIIMSIPRTLQHVSLMSMFSSACMGIAIILFLVFAGIEKAPLYGSNGNYPTDGPVKTYAFPLPGTTWVACMNAVMNITFIWVPQILFPTFISEMERPQDFPKALAVLAVISAILFIVPSAIGFHFLGQYSTAPAFGSLGIVSYKKASFGFVIVPTLIIGAIYANVTGKFIYTRILGKSRHSHSHTVIGWSVWGIIMVVIWMLGFVFAEVIPSMGDFLSLLSAAFDSFFGFIYFAIAYWQLNRGSLFNGLGRTALTVLNIFIMAVGLFLLGPGMYAAVEAIIADYAGDVAPAFTCANMAI
;
A
#
# COMPACT_ATOMS: atom_id res chain seq x y z
N MET A 1 9.08 60.88 -12.96
CA MET A 1 9.86 59.66 -13.26
C MET A 1 9.74 58.76 -12.03
N SER A 2 8.63 58.01 -11.94
CA SER A 2 8.26 57.22 -10.75
C SER A 2 8.59 55.75 -11.00
N LYS A 3 9.25 55.11 -10.03
CA LYS A 3 9.56 53.68 -10.03
C LYS A 3 8.31 52.91 -9.57
N ASP A 4 7.73 52.11 -10.45
CA ASP A 4 6.67 51.17 -10.11
C ASP A 4 7.27 49.89 -9.48
N GLU A 5 6.94 49.72 -8.21
CA GLU A 5 7.22 48.57 -7.37
C GLU A 5 6.22 47.46 -7.72
N LYS A 6 6.70 46.33 -8.27
CA LYS A 6 5.88 45.15 -8.53
C LYS A 6 5.41 44.55 -7.21
N LYS A 7 4.15 44.82 -6.84
CA LYS A 7 3.42 44.09 -5.79
C LYS A 7 3.28 42.61 -6.18
N GLU A 8 3.78 41.73 -5.32
CA GLU A 8 3.36 40.32 -5.29
C GLU A 8 1.87 40.24 -4.95
N PRO A 9 1.09 39.33 -5.57
CA PRO A 9 -0.33 39.22 -5.28
C PRO A 9 -0.54 38.57 -3.91
N SER A 10 -0.98 39.37 -2.92
CA SER A 10 -1.53 38.83 -1.67
C SER A 10 -2.86 38.15 -1.98
N TYR A 11 -2.95 36.85 -1.72
CA TYR A 11 -4.17 36.08 -1.94
C TYR A 11 -5.20 36.36 -0.84
N VAL A 12 -6.36 36.89 -1.22
CA VAL A 12 -7.55 36.96 -0.39
C VAL A 12 -8.22 35.58 -0.42
N LEU A 13 -8.14 34.85 0.68
CA LEU A 13 -8.81 33.57 0.88
C LEU A 13 -10.33 33.79 0.97
N GLY A 14 -11.10 33.28 0.01
CA GLY A 14 -12.56 33.19 0.17
C GLY A 14 -13.42 33.33 -1.08
N THR A 15 -12.95 32.96 -2.27
CA THR A 15 -13.85 32.81 -3.42
C THR A 15 -14.03 31.34 -3.76
N GLU A 16 -15.28 30.89 -3.75
CA GLU A 16 -15.71 29.62 -4.33
C GLU A 16 -15.26 29.60 -5.79
N SER A 17 -14.28 28.75 -6.12
CA SER A 17 -13.99 28.43 -7.51
C SER A 17 -15.12 27.53 -8.01
N ASP A 18 -16.04 28.09 -8.79
CA ASP A 18 -17.16 27.36 -9.38
C ASP A 18 -16.67 26.12 -10.14
N GLY A 19 -17.38 24.99 -10.03
CA GLY A 19 -16.99 23.71 -10.61
C GLY A 19 -16.75 23.71 -12.13
N ILE A 20 -17.21 24.75 -12.83
CA ILE A 20 -16.99 24.97 -14.27
C ILE A 20 -15.51 25.25 -14.57
N ASP A 21 -14.84 26.06 -13.76
CA ASP A 21 -13.43 26.45 -13.96
C ASP A 21 -12.46 25.26 -13.78
N SER A 22 -12.80 24.35 -12.86
CA SER A 22 -12.06 23.10 -12.65
C SER A 22 -12.16 22.14 -13.84
N PHE A 23 -13.31 22.10 -14.53
CA PHE A 23 -13.55 21.21 -15.66
C PHE A 23 -12.78 21.66 -16.90
N ASP A 24 -12.80 22.96 -17.17
CA ASP A 24 -12.05 23.57 -18.27
C ASP A 24 -10.54 23.40 -18.08
N THR A 25 -10.07 23.57 -16.83
CA THR A 25 -8.66 23.33 -16.46
C THR A 25 -8.23 21.88 -16.70
N ILE A 26 -9.04 20.89 -16.28
CA ILE A 26 -8.74 19.47 -16.52
C ILE A 26 -8.69 19.17 -18.01
N THR A 27 -9.64 19.70 -18.78
CA THR A 27 -9.72 19.50 -20.23
C THR A 27 -8.48 20.07 -20.94
N ALA A 28 -8.04 21.27 -20.54
CA ALA A 28 -6.82 21.89 -21.06
C ALA A 28 -5.56 21.06 -20.73
N LEU A 29 -5.47 20.51 -19.52
CA LEU A 29 -4.34 19.66 -19.13
C LEU A 29 -4.30 18.33 -19.90
N VAL A 30 -5.46 17.71 -20.19
CA VAL A 30 -5.53 16.51 -21.05
C VAL A 30 -5.08 16.84 -22.47
N ALA A 31 -5.56 17.96 -23.04
CA ALA A 31 -5.17 18.38 -24.37
C ALA A 31 -3.66 18.66 -24.49
N ALA A 32 -3.06 19.27 -23.46
CA ALA A 32 -1.62 19.51 -23.40
C ALA A 32 -0.80 18.21 -23.30
N ASP A 33 -1.25 17.21 -22.51
CA ASP A 33 -0.59 15.90 -22.43
C ASP A 33 -0.62 15.17 -23.77
N HIS A 34 -1.76 15.18 -24.46
CA HIS A 34 -1.94 14.48 -25.73
C HIS A 34 -1.13 15.06 -26.89
N ALA A 35 -0.52 16.23 -26.72
CA ALA A 35 0.40 16.85 -27.66
C ALA A 35 1.84 16.28 -27.59
N HIS A 36 2.17 15.45 -26.60
CA HIS A 36 3.48 14.83 -26.44
C HIS A 36 3.54 13.42 -27.07
N ASP A 37 4.73 12.98 -27.49
CA ASP A 37 4.96 11.64 -28.06
C ASP A 37 4.63 10.51 -27.07
N ILE A 38 4.81 10.75 -25.77
CA ILE A 38 4.43 9.84 -24.68
C ILE A 38 3.24 10.46 -23.95
N LYS A 39 2.06 9.86 -24.11
CA LYS A 39 0.80 10.31 -23.49
C LYS A 39 0.62 9.64 -22.13
N LEU A 40 0.50 10.42 -21.06
CA LEU A 40 0.34 9.90 -19.70
C LEU A 40 -1.13 9.85 -19.27
N ARG A 41 -1.98 10.74 -19.78
CA ARG A 41 -3.41 10.83 -19.43
C ARG A 41 -4.29 10.01 -20.38
N THR A 42 -4.26 8.68 -20.21
CA THR A 42 -4.96 7.72 -21.09
C THR A 42 -5.78 6.67 -20.32
N MET A 43 -5.88 6.79 -19.00
CA MET A 43 -6.55 5.79 -18.16
C MET A 43 -8.06 6.04 -18.06
N SER A 44 -8.84 4.99 -18.34
CA SER A 44 -10.29 4.96 -18.07
C SER A 44 -10.57 4.49 -16.64
N TRP A 45 -11.77 4.74 -16.14
CA TRP A 45 -12.15 4.30 -14.78
C TRP A 45 -12.18 2.78 -14.62
N GLN A 46 -12.49 2.02 -15.69
CA GLN A 46 -12.45 0.55 -15.65
C GLN A 46 -11.02 0.03 -15.52
N LYS A 47 -10.09 0.58 -16.32
CA LYS A 47 -8.67 0.22 -16.23
C LYS A 47 -8.10 0.59 -14.87
N THR A 48 -8.52 1.74 -14.33
CA THR A 48 -8.18 2.19 -12.98
C THR A 48 -8.74 1.24 -11.93
N ALA A 49 -10.00 0.80 -12.04
CA ALA A 49 -10.60 -0.18 -11.13
C ALA A 49 -9.84 -1.52 -11.13
N CYS A 50 -9.44 -2.01 -12.30
CA CYS A 50 -8.62 -3.21 -12.41
C CYS A 50 -7.24 -3.03 -11.78
N LEU A 51 -6.59 -1.89 -12.03
CA LEU A 51 -5.28 -1.58 -11.47
C LEU A 51 -5.34 -1.43 -9.93
N LEU A 52 -6.44 -0.88 -9.44
CA LEU A 52 -6.74 -0.75 -8.03
C LEU A 52 -7.02 -2.12 -7.39
N ALA A 53 -7.75 -3.01 -8.07
CA ALA A 53 -8.09 -4.34 -7.56
C ALA A 53 -6.86 -5.24 -7.34
N ASP A 54 -5.78 -5.02 -8.08
CA ASP A 54 -4.48 -5.67 -7.86
C ASP A 54 -3.80 -5.26 -6.56
N LYS A 55 -4.14 -4.08 -6.02
CA LYS A 55 -3.66 -3.63 -4.72
C LYS A 55 -4.39 -4.29 -3.55
N ALA A 56 -5.41 -5.11 -3.81
CA ALA A 56 -6.00 -5.96 -2.80
C ALA A 56 -5.03 -7.12 -2.47
N ASP A 57 -4.11 -6.88 -1.53
CA ASP A 57 -3.18 -7.90 -1.04
C ASP A 57 -3.87 -8.86 -0.04
N ARG A 58 -3.15 -9.91 0.33
CA ARG A 58 -3.56 -11.03 1.16
C ARG A 58 -4.20 -10.59 2.47
N GLY A 59 -5.44 -11.02 2.68
CA GLY A 59 -6.09 -10.94 3.98
C GLY A 59 -5.35 -11.81 5.00
N VAL A 60 -4.77 -11.17 6.01
CA VAL A 60 -4.29 -11.84 7.22
C VAL A 60 -5.42 -11.74 8.23
N PHE A 61 -6.00 -12.87 8.67
CA PHE A 61 -6.78 -12.84 9.90
C PHE A 61 -5.79 -12.94 11.06
N PRO A 62 -5.61 -11.88 11.86
CA PRO A 62 -4.81 -12.02 13.06
C PRO A 62 -5.63 -12.85 14.04
N SER A 63 -5.33 -14.16 14.09
CA SER A 63 -5.83 -15.06 15.14
C SER A 63 -5.73 -14.37 16.50
N VAL A 64 -4.62 -13.66 16.74
CA VAL A 64 -4.34 -12.76 17.87
C VAL A 64 -5.54 -11.92 18.36
N LEU A 65 -6.34 -11.32 17.46
CA LEU A 65 -7.47 -10.46 17.83
C LEU A 65 -8.76 -11.22 18.15
N GLY A 66 -8.92 -12.43 17.60
CA GLY A 66 -10.20 -13.16 17.62
C GLY A 66 -11.27 -12.56 16.69
N TRP A 67 -12.45 -13.18 16.68
CA TRP A 67 -13.54 -12.83 15.76
C TRP A 67 -14.02 -11.38 15.87
N VAL A 68 -14.33 -10.93 17.09
CA VAL A 68 -15.04 -9.67 17.30
C VAL A 68 -14.13 -8.47 17.00
N PRO A 69 -12.98 -8.30 17.66
CA PRO A 69 -12.09 -7.18 17.34
C PRO A 69 -11.51 -7.26 15.93
N GLY A 70 -11.24 -8.45 15.39
CA GLY A 70 -10.73 -8.64 14.03
C GLY A 70 -11.70 -8.13 12.96
N ILE A 71 -12.96 -8.57 12.99
CA ILE A 71 -13.99 -8.12 12.03
C ILE A 71 -14.30 -6.63 12.20
N ILE A 72 -14.42 -6.14 13.44
CA ILE A 72 -14.66 -4.72 13.70
C ILE A 72 -13.54 -3.87 13.10
N THR A 73 -12.28 -4.26 13.30
CA THR A 73 -11.13 -3.54 12.74
C THR A 73 -11.17 -3.53 11.21
N MET A 74 -11.43 -4.67 10.57
CA MET A 74 -11.55 -4.77 9.11
C MET A 74 -12.64 -3.84 8.55
N VAL A 75 -13.84 -3.87 9.15
CA VAL A 75 -14.99 -3.06 8.68
C VAL A 75 -14.74 -1.57 8.92
N LEU A 76 -14.21 -1.20 10.10
CA LEU A 76 -13.88 0.19 10.41
C LEU A 76 -12.81 0.72 9.46
N CYS A 77 -11.74 -0.04 9.21
CA CYS A 77 -10.71 0.35 8.25
C CYS A 77 -11.30 0.57 6.85
N GLY A 78 -12.20 -0.30 6.39
CA GLY A 78 -12.89 -0.13 5.11
C GLY A 78 -13.76 1.12 5.03
N ILE A 79 -14.49 1.45 6.10
CA ILE A 79 -15.30 2.68 6.17
C ILE A 79 -14.38 3.92 6.15
N LEU A 80 -13.33 3.93 6.96
CA LEU A 80 -12.37 5.04 7.01
C LEU A 80 -11.62 5.20 5.68
N PHE A 81 -11.23 4.11 5.04
CA PHE A 81 -10.64 4.08 3.70
C PHE A 81 -11.54 4.79 2.68
N TRP A 82 -12.83 4.47 2.66
CA TRP A 82 -13.78 5.12 1.76
C TRP A 82 -13.87 6.63 2.02
N ILE A 83 -14.05 7.04 3.28
CA ILE A 83 -14.22 8.45 3.65
C ILE A 83 -12.98 9.27 3.30
N THR A 84 -11.80 8.76 3.65
CA THR A 84 -10.53 9.44 3.42
C THR A 84 -10.21 9.55 1.92
N SER A 85 -10.47 8.48 1.15
CA SER A 85 -10.27 8.46 -0.30
C SER A 85 -11.21 9.43 -1.04
N ILE A 86 -12.48 9.51 -0.64
CA ILE A 86 -13.43 10.48 -1.20
C ILE A 86 -13.04 11.92 -0.83
N THR A 87 -12.54 12.13 0.38
CA THR A 87 -12.06 13.44 0.83
C THR A 87 -10.86 13.90 0.00
N MET A 88 -9.88 13.01 -0.20
CA MET A 88 -8.74 13.25 -1.07
C MET A 88 -9.18 13.57 -2.49
N HIS A 89 -10.09 12.78 -3.07
CA HIS A 89 -10.61 13.02 -4.43
C HIS A 89 -11.23 14.41 -4.55
N LYS A 90 -12.10 14.80 -3.61
CA LYS A 90 -12.70 16.15 -3.58
C LYS A 90 -11.64 17.26 -3.51
N TYR A 91 -10.56 17.04 -2.75
CA TYR A 91 -9.45 17.99 -2.67
C TYR A 91 -8.71 18.12 -4.00
N ILE A 92 -8.40 17.00 -4.65
CA ILE A 92 -7.74 16.98 -5.97
C ILE A 92 -8.63 17.61 -7.04
N MET A 93 -9.94 17.37 -7.02
CA MET A 93 -10.87 18.00 -7.97
C MET A 93 -10.88 19.53 -7.84
N LYS A 94 -10.66 20.08 -6.64
CA LYS A 94 -10.50 21.52 -6.42
C LYS A 94 -9.10 22.05 -6.81
N HIS A 95 -8.11 21.17 -6.83
CA HIS A 95 -6.72 21.49 -7.18
C HIS A 95 -6.19 20.53 -8.26
N PRO A 96 -6.63 20.65 -9.54
CA PRO A 96 -6.33 19.68 -10.60
C PRO A 96 -4.85 19.58 -11.01
N HIS A 97 -4.01 20.48 -10.50
CA HIS A 97 -2.56 20.48 -10.74
C HIS A 97 -1.80 19.47 -9.86
N ILE A 98 -2.45 18.87 -8.86
CA ILE A 98 -1.84 17.84 -8.01
C ILE A 98 -1.62 16.58 -8.85
N MET A 99 -0.36 16.19 -9.07
CA MET A 99 -0.01 15.01 -9.87
C MET A 99 0.45 13.82 -9.02
N ASP A 100 0.90 14.06 -7.80
CA ASP A 100 1.37 13.01 -6.90
C ASP A 100 1.09 13.36 -5.43
N ILE A 101 1.43 12.43 -4.52
CA ILE A 101 1.23 12.63 -3.08
C ILE A 101 2.13 13.74 -2.50
N CYS A 102 3.25 14.06 -3.17
CA CYS A 102 4.15 15.12 -2.75
C CYS A 102 3.53 16.49 -3.03
N ASP A 103 2.95 16.68 -4.22
CA ASP A 103 2.16 17.85 -4.57
C ASP A 103 0.94 17.97 -3.64
N PHE A 104 0.28 16.85 -3.35
CA PHE A 104 -0.84 16.83 -2.40
C PHE A 104 -0.41 17.36 -1.03
N GLY A 105 0.71 16.86 -0.49
CA GLY A 105 1.28 17.36 0.76
C GLY A 105 1.64 18.84 0.70
N TYR A 106 2.25 19.30 -0.39
CA TYR A 106 2.53 20.73 -0.58
C TYR A 106 1.26 21.59 -0.47
N HIS A 107 0.19 21.23 -1.17
CA HIS A 107 -1.04 22.00 -1.19
C HIS A 107 -1.81 21.94 0.13
N VAL A 108 -1.97 20.75 0.73
CA VAL A 108 -2.74 20.56 1.97
C VAL A 108 -2.13 21.31 3.15
N PHE A 109 -0.81 21.41 3.21
CA PHE A 109 -0.08 22.16 4.22
C PHE A 109 0.22 23.62 3.80
N GLY A 110 -0.64 24.22 2.96
CA GLY A 110 -0.59 25.65 2.65
C GLY A 110 0.59 26.05 1.77
N GLN A 111 0.92 25.24 0.77
CA GLN A 111 2.00 25.46 -0.20
C GLN A 111 3.40 25.54 0.46
N SER A 112 3.59 24.74 1.50
CA SER A 112 4.86 24.67 2.22
C SER A 112 5.88 23.81 1.47
N LYS A 113 7.01 24.40 1.09
CA LYS A 113 8.15 23.66 0.51
C LYS A 113 8.68 22.59 1.47
N ALA A 114 8.63 22.84 2.78
CA ALA A 114 9.04 21.84 3.78
C ALA A 114 8.10 20.63 3.76
N ALA A 115 6.78 20.86 3.65
CA ALA A 115 5.80 19.78 3.52
C ALA A 115 5.98 18.98 2.23
N TYR A 116 6.36 19.64 1.13
CA TYR A 116 6.73 18.95 -0.11
C TYR A 116 7.91 18.00 0.10
N VAL A 117 9.02 18.51 0.67
CA VAL A 117 10.23 17.72 0.89
C VAL A 117 9.98 16.56 1.85
N PHE A 118 9.21 16.80 2.92
CA PHE A 118 8.79 15.75 3.84
C PHE A 118 7.95 14.68 3.14
N SER A 119 6.95 15.07 2.36
CA SER A 119 6.10 14.13 1.60
C SER A 119 6.90 13.33 0.57
N ALA A 120 7.88 13.96 -0.09
CA ALA A 120 8.78 13.30 -1.02
C ALA A 120 9.66 12.26 -0.32
N PHE A 121 10.26 12.61 0.82
CA PHE A 121 11.01 11.65 1.64
C PHE A 121 10.12 10.48 2.08
N MET A 122 8.93 10.78 2.62
CA MET A 122 7.99 9.76 3.08
C MET A 122 7.52 8.84 1.96
N MET A 123 7.26 9.37 0.76
CA MET A 123 6.89 8.57 -0.41
C MET A 123 8.04 7.67 -0.87
N LEU A 124 9.26 8.20 -0.97
CA LEU A 124 10.44 7.42 -1.35
C LEU A 124 10.70 6.30 -0.34
N ALA A 125 10.67 6.63 0.96
CA ALA A 125 10.91 5.68 2.03
C ALA A 125 9.84 4.58 2.07
N ASN A 126 8.54 4.95 1.98
CA ASN A 126 7.43 4.00 1.94
C ASN A 126 7.57 3.04 0.76
N ASN A 127 7.75 3.56 -0.46
CA ASN A 127 7.82 2.71 -1.64
C ASN A 127 9.05 1.80 -1.64
N ILE A 128 10.22 2.28 -1.20
CA ILE A 128 11.43 1.45 -1.12
C ILE A 128 11.26 0.32 -0.10
N LEU A 129 10.69 0.61 1.08
CA LEU A 129 10.40 -0.41 2.08
C LEU A 129 9.34 -1.40 1.58
N LEU A 130 8.31 -0.95 0.87
CA LEU A 130 7.34 -1.83 0.21
C LEU A 130 7.96 -2.74 -0.83
N ILE A 131 8.88 -2.22 -1.64
CA ILE A 131 9.65 -3.03 -2.59
C ILE A 131 10.46 -4.09 -1.83
N GLY A 132 11.09 -3.73 -0.70
CA GLY A 132 11.73 -4.69 0.20
C GLY A 132 10.77 -5.74 0.74
N PHE A 133 9.55 -5.37 1.13
CA PHE A 133 8.53 -6.32 1.58
C PHE A 133 8.16 -7.32 0.48
N HIS A 134 8.08 -6.88 -0.77
CA HIS A 134 7.86 -7.75 -1.92
C HIS A 134 9.08 -8.64 -2.22
N VAL A 135 10.31 -8.15 -2.04
CA VAL A 135 11.52 -8.97 -2.13
C VAL A 135 11.50 -10.09 -1.08
N LEU A 136 11.24 -9.75 0.19
CA LEU A 136 11.12 -10.72 1.28
C LEU A 136 10.02 -11.75 1.00
N THR A 137 8.85 -11.28 0.56
CA THR A 137 7.72 -12.14 0.20
C THR A 137 8.11 -13.11 -0.91
N GLY A 138 8.71 -12.61 -1.99
CA GLY A 138 9.12 -13.43 -3.13
C GLY A 138 10.17 -14.46 -2.72
N ALA A 139 11.10 -14.08 -1.85
CA ALA A 139 12.12 -14.98 -1.32
C ALA A 139 11.47 -16.13 -0.53
N LYS A 140 10.49 -15.84 0.32
CA LYS A 140 9.70 -16.88 1.01
C LYS A 140 8.97 -17.80 0.03
N VAL A 141 8.38 -17.26 -1.04
CA VAL A 141 7.72 -18.08 -2.09
C VAL A 141 8.72 -19.02 -2.74
N LEU A 142 9.84 -18.51 -3.26
CA LEU A 142 10.85 -19.34 -3.91
C LEU A 142 11.45 -20.37 -2.97
N ASN A 143 11.73 -19.97 -1.72
CA ASN A 143 12.24 -20.87 -0.69
C ASN A 143 11.27 -22.01 -0.40
N THR A 144 9.98 -21.71 -0.24
CA THR A 144 8.92 -22.71 -0.02
C THR A 144 8.73 -23.64 -1.21
N LEU A 145 8.76 -23.11 -2.44
CA LEU A 145 8.58 -23.93 -3.64
C LEU A 145 9.76 -24.88 -3.88
N SER A 146 10.96 -24.43 -3.54
CA SER A 146 12.22 -25.14 -3.78
C SER A 146 12.67 -26.07 -2.64
N ASP A 147 11.91 -26.15 -1.56
CA ASP A 147 12.30 -26.86 -0.32
C ASP A 147 13.65 -26.38 0.23
N HIS A 148 13.88 -25.06 0.19
CA HIS A 148 15.12 -24.44 0.65
C HIS A 148 16.38 -24.95 -0.06
N SER A 149 16.33 -25.08 -1.40
CA SER A 149 17.48 -25.56 -2.17
C SER A 149 18.69 -24.60 -2.18
N LEU A 150 18.44 -23.32 -1.91
CA LEU A 150 19.46 -22.26 -1.81
C LEU A 150 19.21 -21.42 -0.55
N CYS A 151 20.25 -20.70 -0.14
CA CYS A 151 20.19 -19.70 0.92
C CYS A 151 19.08 -18.66 0.65
N THR A 152 18.29 -18.29 1.68
CA THR A 152 17.18 -17.33 1.52
C THR A 152 17.64 -16.00 0.91
N ALA A 153 18.80 -15.48 1.33
CA ALA A 153 19.37 -14.28 0.76
C ALA A 153 19.60 -14.37 -0.77
N VAL A 154 19.93 -15.57 -1.29
CA VAL A 154 20.06 -15.79 -2.73
C VAL A 154 18.70 -15.73 -3.41
N PHE A 155 17.63 -16.25 -2.80
CA PHE A 155 16.28 -16.09 -3.32
C PHE A 155 15.85 -14.62 -3.33
N SER A 156 16.19 -13.83 -2.32
CA SER A 156 15.95 -12.38 -2.30
C SER A 156 16.66 -11.68 -3.46
N ILE A 157 17.91 -12.03 -3.77
CA ILE A 157 18.64 -11.51 -4.93
C ILE A 157 17.93 -11.90 -6.24
N ILE A 158 17.50 -13.15 -6.40
CA ILE A 158 16.77 -13.61 -7.59
C ILE A 158 15.50 -12.78 -7.78
N VAL A 159 14.73 -12.55 -6.71
CA VAL A 159 13.50 -11.75 -6.76
C VAL A 159 13.80 -10.30 -7.11
N ALA A 160 14.86 -9.71 -6.56
CA ALA A 160 15.28 -8.35 -6.90
C ALA A 160 15.66 -8.23 -8.38
N ILE A 161 16.36 -9.22 -8.95
CA ILE A 161 16.69 -9.26 -10.38
C ILE A 161 15.43 -9.38 -11.24
N MET A 162 14.50 -10.28 -10.88
CA MET A 162 13.21 -10.41 -11.56
C MET A 162 12.43 -9.08 -11.53
N GLY A 163 12.42 -8.43 -10.36
CA GLY A 163 11.81 -7.11 -10.15
C GLY A 163 12.40 -6.02 -11.03
N ILE A 164 13.73 -5.95 -11.13
CA ILE A 164 14.44 -5.01 -12.02
C ILE A 164 14.00 -5.22 -13.47
N ILE A 165 13.99 -6.46 -13.95
CA ILE A 165 13.59 -6.80 -15.33
C ILE A 165 12.14 -6.37 -15.59
N MET A 166 11.24 -6.67 -14.66
CA MET A 166 9.82 -6.29 -14.78
C MET A 166 9.58 -4.78 -14.66
N SER A 167 10.52 -4.02 -14.09
CA SER A 167 10.44 -2.57 -13.93
C SER A 167 11.03 -1.78 -15.12
N ILE A 168 11.58 -2.47 -16.13
CA ILE A 168 12.14 -1.81 -17.32
C ILE A 168 11.09 -0.99 -18.10
N PRO A 169 9.85 -1.47 -18.35
CA PRO A 169 8.85 -0.69 -19.08
C PRO A 169 8.42 0.56 -18.30
N ARG A 170 8.54 1.74 -18.92
CA ARG A 170 8.24 3.04 -18.29
C ARG A 170 6.76 3.40 -18.24
N THR A 171 5.94 2.80 -19.09
CA THR A 171 4.56 3.24 -19.33
C THR A 171 3.57 2.43 -18.49
N LEU A 172 2.62 3.11 -17.85
CA LEU A 172 1.61 2.48 -16.99
C LEU A 172 0.50 1.75 -17.77
N GLN A 173 0.43 1.96 -19.09
CA GLN A 173 -0.52 1.23 -19.94
C GLN A 173 -0.24 -0.27 -19.99
N HIS A 174 1.05 -0.68 -20.04
CA HIS A 174 1.41 -2.09 -19.93
C HIS A 174 1.18 -2.63 -18.52
N VAL A 175 1.37 -1.76 -17.52
CA VAL A 175 1.14 -2.09 -16.12
C VAL A 175 -0.33 -2.44 -15.86
N SER A 176 -1.31 -1.79 -16.49
CA SER A 176 -2.72 -2.16 -16.27
C SER A 176 -3.05 -3.59 -16.74
N LEU A 177 -2.44 -4.08 -17.82
CA LEU A 177 -2.61 -5.46 -18.29
C LEU A 177 -1.91 -6.45 -17.35
N MET A 178 -0.69 -6.14 -16.92
CA MET A 178 0.04 -6.94 -15.93
C MET A 178 -0.75 -7.03 -14.62
N SER A 179 -1.34 -5.93 -14.19
CA SER A 179 -2.15 -5.81 -12.98
C SER A 179 -3.42 -6.68 -13.04
N MET A 180 -4.10 -6.78 -14.18
CA MET A 180 -5.21 -7.73 -14.34
C MET A 180 -4.77 -9.20 -14.22
N PHE A 181 -3.65 -9.56 -14.85
CA PHE A 181 -3.10 -10.91 -14.74
C PHE A 181 -2.68 -11.23 -13.30
N SER A 182 -2.07 -10.24 -12.63
CA SER A 182 -1.69 -10.27 -11.22
C SER A 182 -2.87 -10.55 -10.30
N SER A 183 -3.96 -9.77 -10.42
CA SER A 183 -5.20 -9.99 -9.67
C SER A 183 -5.79 -11.38 -9.90
N ALA A 184 -5.75 -11.89 -11.14
CA ALA A 184 -6.25 -13.22 -11.46
C ALA A 184 -5.41 -14.32 -10.75
N CYS A 185 -4.08 -14.21 -10.77
CA CYS A 185 -3.20 -15.12 -10.04
C CYS A 185 -3.45 -15.05 -8.53
N MET A 186 -3.63 -13.86 -7.96
CA MET A 186 -3.97 -13.71 -6.54
C MET A 186 -5.33 -14.35 -6.22
N GLY A 187 -6.34 -14.13 -7.05
CA GLY A 187 -7.66 -14.75 -6.90
C GLY A 187 -7.59 -16.28 -6.90
N ILE A 188 -6.80 -16.86 -7.80
CA ILE A 188 -6.54 -18.32 -7.84
C ILE A 188 -5.85 -18.77 -6.54
N ALA A 189 -4.81 -18.06 -6.09
CA ALA A 189 -4.09 -18.38 -4.86
C ALA A 189 -5.04 -18.41 -3.65
N ILE A 190 -5.89 -17.39 -3.52
CA ILE A 190 -6.88 -17.28 -2.44
C ILE A 190 -7.89 -18.42 -2.50
N ILE A 191 -8.49 -18.70 -3.67
CA ILE A 191 -9.47 -19.78 -3.82
C ILE A 191 -8.84 -21.13 -3.45
N LEU A 192 -7.63 -21.41 -3.94
CA LEU A 192 -6.90 -22.63 -3.60
C LEU A 192 -6.66 -22.73 -2.09
N PHE A 193 -6.21 -21.65 -1.45
CA PHE A 193 -6.04 -21.62 0.00
C PHE A 193 -7.33 -21.95 0.76
N LEU A 194 -8.46 -21.35 0.36
CA LEU A 194 -9.74 -21.59 1.03
C LEU A 194 -10.21 -23.03 0.88
N VAL A 195 -10.06 -23.60 -0.32
CA VAL A 195 -10.40 -25.00 -0.57
C VAL A 195 -9.50 -25.91 0.26
N PHE A 196 -8.18 -25.68 0.25
CA PHE A 196 -7.23 -26.51 0.97
C PHE A 196 -7.40 -26.43 2.48
N ALA A 197 -7.55 -25.22 3.05
CA ALA A 197 -7.85 -25.05 4.46
C ALA A 197 -9.15 -25.76 4.88
N GLY A 198 -10.17 -25.78 4.00
CA GLY A 198 -11.45 -26.42 4.28
C GLY A 198 -11.46 -27.96 4.18
N ILE A 199 -10.60 -28.55 3.34
CA ILE A 199 -10.53 -30.02 3.17
C ILE A 199 -9.44 -30.67 4.04
N GLU A 200 -8.50 -29.89 4.52
CA GLU A 200 -7.37 -30.39 5.29
C GLU A 200 -7.81 -30.81 6.69
N LYS A 201 -7.26 -31.94 7.18
CA LYS A 201 -7.67 -32.52 8.46
C LYS A 201 -7.08 -31.77 9.67
N ALA A 202 -5.92 -31.15 9.48
CA ALA A 202 -5.19 -30.45 10.53
C ALA A 202 -4.23 -29.41 9.95
N PRO A 203 -4.05 -28.26 10.62
CA PRO A 203 -3.04 -27.26 10.23
C PRO A 203 -1.61 -27.76 10.51
N LEU A 204 -0.61 -27.05 9.99
CA LEU A 204 0.80 -27.36 10.22
C LEU A 204 1.30 -26.86 11.59
N TYR A 205 1.35 -25.54 11.74
CA TYR A 205 1.92 -24.85 12.89
C TYR A 205 1.28 -23.48 13.08
N GLY A 206 1.43 -22.95 14.29
CA GLY A 206 0.97 -21.62 14.70
C GLY A 206 1.99 -20.96 15.62
N SER A 207 1.60 -19.87 16.25
CA SER A 207 2.47 -19.12 17.18
C SER A 207 2.96 -19.95 18.36
N ASN A 208 2.20 -20.97 18.77
CA ASN A 208 2.54 -21.85 19.90
C ASN A 208 3.13 -23.21 19.47
N GLY A 209 3.59 -23.32 18.22
CA GLY A 209 4.27 -24.51 17.68
C GLY A 209 3.43 -25.34 16.72
N ASN A 210 3.89 -26.58 16.47
CA ASN A 210 3.29 -27.50 15.50
C ASN A 210 2.01 -28.14 16.04
N TYR A 211 1.02 -28.36 15.18
CA TYR A 211 -0.15 -29.16 15.54
C TYR A 211 0.27 -30.61 15.89
N PRO A 212 -0.29 -31.23 16.95
CA PRO A 212 -1.36 -30.75 17.85
C PRO A 212 -0.87 -30.18 19.19
N THR A 213 0.35 -29.61 19.27
CA THR A 213 0.97 -29.15 20.53
C THR A 213 0.10 -28.13 21.28
N ASP A 214 -0.58 -27.23 20.57
CA ASP A 214 -1.51 -26.23 21.12
C ASP A 214 -2.98 -26.73 21.13
N GLY A 215 -3.16 -28.05 21.16
CA GLY A 215 -4.45 -28.72 21.19
C GLY A 215 -5.22 -28.73 19.86
N PRO A 216 -6.49 -29.18 19.86
CA PRO A 216 -7.32 -29.16 18.67
C PRO A 216 -7.59 -27.71 18.22
N VAL A 217 -7.90 -27.54 16.94
CA VAL A 217 -8.25 -26.23 16.37
C VAL A 217 -9.43 -25.62 17.15
N LYS A 218 -9.23 -24.40 17.64
CA LYS A 218 -10.23 -23.61 18.35
C LYS A 218 -10.24 -22.19 17.80
N THR A 219 -11.44 -21.66 17.64
CA THR A 219 -11.65 -20.23 17.37
C THR A 219 -12.22 -19.56 18.60
N TYR A 220 -12.03 -18.25 18.69
CA TYR A 220 -12.39 -17.47 19.88
C TYR A 220 -12.90 -16.10 19.49
N ALA A 221 -13.83 -15.58 20.29
CA ALA A 221 -14.46 -14.28 20.04
C ALA A 221 -13.52 -13.10 20.32
N PHE A 222 -12.68 -13.23 21.35
CA PHE A 222 -11.79 -12.20 21.88
C PHE A 222 -10.37 -12.76 22.07
N PRO A 223 -9.33 -11.90 22.15
CA PRO A 223 -7.95 -12.34 22.31
C PRO A 223 -7.79 -13.32 23.47
N LEU A 224 -6.94 -14.33 23.28
CA LEU A 224 -6.67 -15.33 24.30
C LEU A 224 -5.99 -14.72 25.54
N PRO A 225 -6.18 -15.30 26.74
CA PRO A 225 -5.43 -14.90 27.92
C PRO A 225 -3.92 -14.97 27.66
N GLY A 226 -3.19 -13.90 27.98
CA GLY A 226 -1.75 -13.79 27.74
C GLY A 226 -1.37 -13.04 26.46
N THR A 227 -2.33 -12.71 25.58
CA THR A 227 -2.05 -11.85 24.42
C THR A 227 -1.62 -10.46 24.87
N THR A 228 -0.45 -10.01 24.42
CA THR A 228 0.11 -8.71 24.79
C THR A 228 -0.52 -7.58 23.98
N TRP A 229 -0.46 -6.36 24.53
CA TRP A 229 -0.90 -5.17 23.82
C TRP A 229 -0.13 -4.96 22.51
N VAL A 230 1.19 -5.25 22.49
CA VAL A 230 2.04 -5.16 21.30
C VAL A 230 1.54 -6.10 20.20
N ALA A 231 1.21 -7.36 20.53
CA ALA A 231 0.69 -8.31 19.56
C ALA A 231 -0.67 -7.86 18.98
N CYS A 232 -1.58 -7.36 19.83
CA CYS A 232 -2.85 -6.79 19.39
C CYS A 232 -2.65 -5.59 18.45
N MET A 233 -1.73 -4.69 18.78
CA MET A 233 -1.44 -3.52 17.95
C MET A 233 -0.80 -3.90 16.62
N ASN A 234 0.14 -4.84 16.62
CA ASN A 234 0.75 -5.38 15.41
C ASN A 234 -0.33 -5.97 14.47
N ALA A 235 -1.26 -6.75 15.02
CA ALA A 235 -2.41 -7.26 14.29
C ALA A 235 -3.31 -6.15 13.70
N VAL A 236 -3.64 -5.11 14.46
CA VAL A 236 -4.43 -3.96 13.98
C VAL A 236 -3.70 -3.23 12.85
N MET A 237 -2.39 -3.06 12.95
CA MET A 237 -1.59 -2.39 11.91
C MET A 237 -1.48 -3.23 10.63
N ASN A 238 -1.32 -4.55 10.75
CA ASN A 238 -1.37 -5.45 9.59
C ASN A 238 -2.72 -5.37 8.85
N ILE A 239 -3.83 -5.30 9.58
CA ILE A 239 -5.16 -5.07 8.99
C ILE A 239 -5.25 -3.67 8.37
N THR A 240 -4.75 -2.65 9.07
CA THR A 240 -4.82 -1.28 8.58
C THR A 240 -4.07 -1.14 7.26
N PHE A 241 -2.89 -1.75 7.17
CA PHE A 241 -2.02 -1.71 6.01
C PHE A 241 -2.69 -2.14 4.70
N ILE A 242 -3.43 -3.25 4.71
CA ILE A 242 -4.10 -3.75 3.49
C ILE A 242 -5.22 -2.80 3.02
N TRP A 243 -5.73 -1.93 3.90
CA TRP A 243 -6.75 -0.94 3.58
C TRP A 243 -6.19 0.42 3.14
N VAL A 244 -4.86 0.61 3.10
CA VAL A 244 -4.26 1.92 2.85
C VAL A 244 -3.42 2.01 1.53
N PRO A 245 -4.04 1.86 0.33
CA PRO A 245 -3.33 2.06 -0.94
C PRO A 245 -3.29 3.53 -1.44
N GLN A 246 -3.82 4.49 -0.67
CA GLN A 246 -4.13 5.85 -1.14
C GLN A 246 -2.89 6.64 -1.57
N ILE A 247 -1.68 6.26 -1.17
CA ILE A 247 -0.43 6.94 -1.56
C ILE A 247 -0.27 7.07 -3.08
N LEU A 248 -0.79 6.10 -3.84
CA LEU A 248 -0.71 6.09 -5.31
C LEU A 248 -1.90 6.77 -5.99
N PHE A 249 -2.99 7.03 -5.26
CA PHE A 249 -4.22 7.51 -5.86
C PHE A 249 -4.09 8.89 -6.52
N PRO A 250 -3.36 9.88 -5.97
CA PRO A 250 -3.17 11.15 -6.66
C PRO A 250 -2.57 10.97 -8.06
N THR A 251 -1.57 10.09 -8.19
CA THR A 251 -0.96 9.77 -9.48
C THR A 251 -1.96 9.10 -10.42
N PHE A 252 -2.71 8.11 -9.94
CA PHE A 252 -3.73 7.46 -10.77
C PHE A 252 -4.81 8.45 -11.23
N ILE A 253 -5.32 9.30 -10.32
CA ILE A 253 -6.31 10.34 -10.64
C ILE A 253 -5.76 11.30 -11.69
N SER A 254 -4.49 11.69 -11.59
CA SER A 254 -3.85 12.61 -12.54
C SER A 254 -3.67 12.02 -13.94
N GLU A 255 -3.58 10.69 -14.05
CA GLU A 255 -3.44 9.95 -15.32
C GLU A 255 -4.80 9.51 -15.91
N MET A 256 -5.91 9.69 -15.19
CA MET A 256 -7.24 9.44 -15.72
C MET A 256 -7.63 10.50 -16.76
N GLU A 257 -8.22 10.06 -17.88
CA GLU A 257 -8.82 10.97 -18.87
C GLU A 257 -9.97 11.78 -18.26
N ARG A 258 -10.72 11.14 -17.35
CA ARG A 258 -11.84 11.74 -16.62
C ARG A 258 -11.69 11.50 -15.11
N PRO A 259 -10.94 12.36 -14.38
CA PRO A 259 -10.76 12.26 -12.93
C PRO A 259 -12.07 12.22 -12.13
N GLN A 260 -13.17 12.74 -12.70
CA GLN A 260 -14.50 12.74 -12.08
C GLN A 260 -15.07 11.33 -11.91
N ASP A 261 -14.63 10.36 -12.72
CA ASP A 261 -15.10 8.97 -12.64
C ASP A 261 -14.36 8.14 -11.59
N PHE A 262 -13.34 8.70 -10.91
CA PHE A 262 -12.58 8.00 -9.88
C PHE A 262 -13.43 7.36 -8.77
N PRO A 263 -14.51 8.00 -8.24
CA PRO A 263 -15.37 7.38 -7.23
C PRO A 263 -16.03 6.08 -7.69
N LYS A 264 -16.25 5.89 -9.00
CA LYS A 264 -16.77 4.63 -9.55
C LYS A 264 -15.73 3.52 -9.44
N ALA A 265 -14.48 3.82 -9.81
CA ALA A 265 -13.37 2.89 -9.68
C ALA A 265 -13.10 2.56 -8.20
N LEU A 266 -13.16 3.57 -7.33
CA LEU A 266 -13.01 3.41 -5.89
C LEU A 266 -14.12 2.53 -5.28
N ALA A 267 -15.37 2.65 -5.75
CA ALA A 267 -16.48 1.81 -5.25
C ALA A 267 -16.27 0.34 -5.58
N VAL A 268 -15.85 0.05 -6.82
CA VAL A 268 -15.51 -1.30 -7.25
C VAL A 268 -14.35 -1.85 -6.40
N LEU A 269 -13.29 -1.06 -6.21
CA LEU A 269 -12.17 -1.43 -5.33
C LEU A 269 -12.66 -1.74 -3.91
N ALA A 270 -13.40 -0.83 -3.29
CA ALA A 270 -13.83 -0.97 -1.89
C ALA A 270 -14.67 -2.24 -1.67
N VAL A 271 -15.58 -2.55 -2.60
CA VAL A 271 -16.41 -3.76 -2.52
C VAL A 271 -15.58 -5.03 -2.71
N ILE A 272 -14.72 -5.06 -3.73
CA ILE A 272 -13.86 -6.22 -4.00
C ILE A 272 -12.89 -6.44 -2.82
N SER A 273 -12.23 -5.39 -2.33
CA SER A 273 -11.34 -5.44 -1.17
C SER A 273 -12.09 -5.90 0.09
N ALA A 274 -13.30 -5.40 0.35
CA ALA A 274 -14.08 -5.86 1.50
C ALA A 274 -14.32 -7.37 1.45
N ILE A 275 -14.69 -7.90 0.28
CA ILE A 275 -14.90 -9.35 0.10
C ILE A 275 -13.59 -10.11 0.27
N LEU A 276 -12.52 -9.70 -0.43
CA LEU A 276 -11.23 -10.39 -0.44
C LEU A 276 -10.46 -10.30 0.89
N PHE A 277 -10.72 -9.29 1.71
CA PHE A 277 -10.05 -9.14 3.00
C PHE A 277 -10.84 -9.80 4.12
N ILE A 278 -12.17 -9.74 4.09
CA ILE A 278 -13.01 -10.28 5.18
C ILE A 278 -13.25 -11.77 4.99
N VAL A 279 -13.68 -12.21 3.79
CA VAL A 279 -14.13 -13.61 3.58
C VAL A 279 -12.98 -14.61 3.72
N PRO A 280 -11.83 -14.46 3.03
CA PRO A 280 -10.73 -15.39 3.16
C PRO A 280 -10.16 -15.44 4.58
N SER A 281 -10.06 -14.29 5.22
CA SER A 281 -9.56 -14.17 6.59
C SER A 281 -10.51 -14.87 7.58
N ALA A 282 -11.82 -14.66 7.46
CA ALA A 282 -12.83 -15.35 8.28
C ALA A 282 -12.78 -16.87 8.10
N ILE A 283 -12.79 -17.34 6.84
CA ILE A 283 -12.73 -18.79 6.54
C ILE A 283 -11.42 -19.40 7.05
N GLY A 284 -10.29 -18.71 6.81
CA GLY A 284 -8.99 -19.14 7.30
C GLY A 284 -8.97 -19.29 8.82
N PHE A 285 -9.49 -18.31 9.56
CA PHE A 285 -9.57 -18.42 11.01
C PHE A 285 -10.53 -19.52 11.47
N HIS A 286 -11.66 -19.72 10.80
CA HIS A 286 -12.59 -20.79 11.12
C HIS A 286 -11.93 -22.19 11.05
N PHE A 287 -11.15 -22.45 10.01
CA PHE A 287 -10.52 -23.76 9.79
C PHE A 287 -9.16 -23.94 10.48
N LEU A 288 -8.39 -22.85 10.67
CA LEU A 288 -7.03 -22.91 11.22
C LEU A 288 -6.98 -22.48 12.70
N GLY A 289 -7.94 -21.68 13.16
CA GLY A 289 -8.04 -21.20 14.53
C GLY A 289 -6.76 -20.52 15.02
N GLN A 290 -6.29 -20.94 16.19
CA GLN A 290 -5.05 -20.46 16.80
C GLN A 290 -3.78 -20.76 15.98
N TYR A 291 -3.86 -21.66 14.99
CA TYR A 291 -2.75 -21.99 14.10
C TYR A 291 -2.66 -21.09 12.86
N SER A 292 -3.50 -20.06 12.74
CA SER A 292 -3.40 -19.10 11.64
C SER A 292 -2.17 -18.20 11.80
N THR A 293 -1.30 -18.20 10.79
CA THR A 293 -0.06 -17.42 10.71
C THR A 293 -0.12 -16.36 9.62
N ALA A 294 0.85 -15.43 9.61
CA ALA A 294 1.01 -14.44 8.56
C ALA A 294 2.30 -14.74 7.77
N PRO A 295 2.22 -15.11 6.48
CA PRO A 295 1.03 -15.24 5.63
C PRO A 295 0.26 -16.55 5.88
N ALA A 296 -1.08 -16.52 5.74
CA ALA A 296 -1.97 -17.64 6.11
C ALA A 296 -1.67 -18.97 5.39
N PHE A 297 -1.06 -18.92 4.21
CA PHE A 297 -0.62 -20.09 3.45
C PHE A 297 0.36 -20.98 4.23
N GLY A 298 1.17 -20.41 5.14
CA GLY A 298 2.14 -21.14 5.95
C GLY A 298 1.49 -22.14 6.91
N SER A 299 0.24 -21.87 7.30
CA SER A 299 -0.53 -22.73 8.21
C SER A 299 -1.01 -24.04 7.58
N LEU A 300 -0.92 -24.21 6.25
CA LEU A 300 -1.31 -25.46 5.58
C LEU A 300 -0.29 -26.58 5.84
N GLY A 301 -0.78 -27.76 6.23
CA GLY A 301 0.02 -28.94 6.59
C GLY A 301 0.58 -29.70 5.41
N ILE A 302 -0.24 -29.89 4.37
CA ILE A 302 0.08 -30.67 3.20
C ILE A 302 0.95 -29.84 2.25
N VAL A 303 2.18 -30.31 2.03
CA VAL A 303 3.20 -29.63 1.21
C VAL A 303 2.69 -29.28 -0.19
N SER A 304 1.94 -30.18 -0.84
CA SER A 304 1.40 -29.93 -2.18
C SER A 304 0.36 -28.81 -2.19
N TYR A 305 -0.50 -28.73 -1.17
CA TYR A 305 -1.52 -27.67 -1.03
C TYR A 305 -0.85 -26.31 -0.81
N LYS A 306 0.15 -26.29 0.06
CA LYS A 306 0.96 -25.10 0.33
C LYS A 306 1.67 -24.59 -0.91
N LYS A 307 2.41 -25.45 -1.61
CA LYS A 307 3.13 -25.08 -2.84
C LYS A 307 2.18 -24.64 -3.97
N ALA A 308 1.05 -25.34 -4.16
CA ALA A 308 0.09 -25.01 -5.21
C ALA A 308 -0.58 -23.65 -4.98
N SER A 309 -0.97 -23.35 -3.75
CA SER A 309 -1.62 -22.06 -3.41
C SER A 309 -0.60 -20.91 -3.36
N PHE A 310 0.56 -21.10 -2.72
CA PHE A 310 1.56 -20.05 -2.57
C PHE A 310 2.33 -19.77 -3.87
N GLY A 311 2.43 -20.73 -4.78
CA GLY A 311 3.14 -20.55 -6.05
C GLY A 311 2.55 -19.44 -6.93
N PHE A 312 1.22 -19.28 -6.93
CA PHE A 312 0.57 -18.19 -7.68
C PHE A 312 0.83 -16.80 -7.10
N VAL A 313 1.27 -16.71 -5.84
CA VAL A 313 1.54 -15.44 -5.14
C VAL A 313 2.81 -14.75 -5.67
N ILE A 314 3.72 -15.47 -6.34
CA ILE A 314 4.93 -14.87 -6.92
C ILE A 314 4.60 -13.78 -7.95
N VAL A 315 3.54 -13.99 -8.75
CA VAL A 315 3.14 -13.08 -9.82
C VAL A 315 2.71 -11.72 -9.25
N PRO A 316 1.72 -11.63 -8.34
CA PRO A 316 1.35 -10.36 -7.75
C PRO A 316 2.45 -9.73 -6.92
N THR A 317 3.27 -10.53 -6.26
CA THR A 317 4.43 -10.01 -5.52
C THR A 317 5.37 -9.21 -6.41
N LEU A 318 5.72 -9.75 -7.59
CA LEU A 318 6.63 -9.08 -8.52
C LEU A 318 5.98 -7.90 -9.23
N ILE A 319 4.71 -8.03 -9.63
CA ILE A 319 4.00 -6.97 -10.36
C ILE A 319 3.75 -5.76 -9.47
N ILE A 320 3.29 -5.96 -8.24
CA ILE A 320 3.06 -4.87 -7.28
C ILE A 320 4.39 -4.19 -6.92
N GLY A 321 5.46 -4.95 -6.69
CA GLY A 321 6.81 -4.40 -6.49
C GLY A 321 7.28 -3.55 -7.66
N ALA A 322 7.09 -4.02 -8.90
CA ALA A 322 7.41 -3.27 -10.11
C ALA A 322 6.59 -1.99 -10.26
N ILE A 323 5.31 -1.97 -9.83
CA ILE A 323 4.49 -0.75 -9.82
C ILE A 323 5.09 0.30 -8.90
N TYR A 324 5.42 -0.07 -7.65
CA TYR A 324 6.04 0.85 -6.70
C TYR A 324 7.41 1.33 -7.16
N ALA A 325 8.22 0.44 -7.76
CA ALA A 325 9.51 0.80 -8.34
C ALA A 325 9.34 1.80 -9.49
N ASN A 326 8.37 1.60 -10.37
CA ASN A 326 8.06 2.51 -11.47
C ASN A 326 7.62 3.89 -11.00
N VAL A 327 6.72 3.98 -10.01
CA VAL A 327 6.26 5.26 -9.46
C VAL A 327 7.44 6.03 -8.83
N THR A 328 8.22 5.35 -8.01
CA THR A 328 9.44 5.90 -7.36
C THR A 328 10.48 6.33 -8.40
N GLY A 329 10.71 5.48 -9.40
CA GLY A 329 11.67 5.74 -10.46
C GLY A 329 11.26 6.90 -11.34
N LYS A 330 9.97 7.03 -11.70
CA LYS A 330 9.44 8.21 -12.41
C LYS A 330 9.67 9.49 -11.62
N PHE A 331 9.38 9.49 -10.33
CA PHE A 331 9.61 10.65 -9.47
C PHE A 331 11.08 11.09 -9.45
N ILE A 332 12.02 10.15 -9.30
CA ILE A 332 13.45 10.45 -9.32
C ILE A 332 13.89 10.89 -10.73
N TYR A 333 13.42 10.20 -11.77
CA TYR A 333 13.77 10.45 -13.16
C TYR A 333 13.35 11.84 -13.63
N THR A 334 12.12 12.28 -13.30
CA THR A 334 11.65 13.63 -13.65
C THR A 334 12.44 14.72 -12.93
N ARG A 335 12.96 14.45 -11.73
CA ARG A 335 13.83 15.39 -11.01
C ARG A 335 15.23 15.50 -11.60
N ILE A 336 15.78 14.40 -12.11
CA ILE A 336 17.11 14.40 -12.75
C ILE A 336 17.04 14.94 -14.19
N LEU A 337 16.08 14.45 -14.99
CA LEU A 337 16.04 14.66 -16.44
C LEU A 337 14.80 15.42 -16.94
N GLY A 338 13.85 15.81 -16.09
CA GLY A 338 12.55 16.35 -16.54
C GLY A 338 12.61 17.64 -17.36
N LYS A 339 13.73 18.39 -17.31
CA LYS A 339 13.95 19.58 -18.16
C LYS A 339 14.70 19.27 -19.47
N SER A 340 15.10 18.02 -19.67
CA SER A 340 15.91 17.58 -20.81
C SER A 340 15.07 16.87 -21.87
N ARG A 341 15.50 16.96 -23.14
CA ARG A 341 14.96 16.16 -24.25
C ARG A 341 14.95 14.65 -23.95
N HIS A 342 15.87 14.17 -23.12
CA HIS A 342 15.94 12.76 -22.71
C HIS A 342 14.72 12.28 -21.89
N SER A 343 13.91 13.20 -21.35
CA SER A 343 12.68 12.85 -20.62
C SER A 343 11.60 12.28 -21.54
N HIS A 344 11.50 12.81 -22.77
CA HIS A 344 10.40 12.52 -23.70
C HIS A 344 10.83 11.82 -25.00
N SER A 345 12.13 11.55 -25.18
CA SER A 345 12.66 10.86 -26.38
C SER A 345 13.40 9.56 -26.01
N HIS A 346 13.27 8.53 -26.86
CA HIS A 346 14.04 7.28 -26.75
C HIS A 346 15.53 7.54 -27.00
N THR A 347 16.27 7.86 -25.95
CA THR A 347 17.71 8.15 -26.00
C THR A 347 18.49 7.18 -25.13
N VAL A 348 19.71 6.83 -25.53
CA VAL A 348 20.58 5.91 -24.75
C VAL A 348 20.78 6.44 -23.33
N ILE A 349 21.06 7.75 -23.18
CA ILE A 349 21.21 8.40 -21.87
C ILE A 349 19.95 8.24 -21.02
N GLY A 350 18.77 8.51 -21.60
CA GLY A 350 17.50 8.31 -20.91
C GLY A 350 17.36 6.87 -20.42
N TRP A 351 17.63 5.88 -21.27
CA TRP A 351 17.56 4.44 -20.92
C TRP A 351 18.58 4.00 -19.87
N SER A 352 19.82 4.49 -19.96
CA SER A 352 20.84 4.22 -18.96
C SER A 352 20.48 4.79 -17.59
N VAL A 353 20.05 6.05 -17.51
CA VAL A 353 19.65 6.69 -16.24
C VAL A 353 18.46 5.95 -15.62
N TRP A 354 17.47 5.57 -16.42
CA TRP A 354 16.34 4.78 -15.95
C TRP A 354 16.75 3.41 -15.39
N GLY A 355 17.61 2.69 -16.11
CA GLY A 355 18.11 1.38 -15.67
C GLY A 355 18.86 1.48 -14.34
N ILE A 356 19.72 2.49 -14.19
CA ILE A 356 20.46 2.75 -12.95
C ILE A 356 19.50 3.04 -11.79
N ILE A 357 18.50 3.90 -12.00
CA ILE A 357 17.49 4.22 -10.98
C ILE A 357 16.77 2.94 -10.52
N MET A 358 16.37 2.06 -11.46
CA MET A 358 15.71 0.80 -11.11
C MET A 358 16.62 -0.13 -10.30
N VAL A 359 17.86 -0.31 -10.72
CA VAL A 359 18.83 -1.13 -9.98
C VAL A 359 19.01 -0.61 -8.56
N VAL A 360 19.19 0.70 -8.38
CA VAL A 360 19.37 1.31 -7.05
C VAL A 360 18.13 1.11 -6.17
N ILE A 361 16.92 1.34 -6.68
CA ILE A 361 15.67 1.17 -5.93
C ILE A 361 15.52 -0.28 -5.44
N TRP A 362 15.69 -1.27 -6.33
CA TRP A 362 15.55 -2.68 -5.97
C TRP A 362 16.66 -3.17 -5.04
N MET A 363 17.88 -2.67 -5.20
CA MET A 363 18.99 -2.97 -4.28
C MET A 363 18.74 -2.44 -2.87
N LEU A 364 18.20 -1.22 -2.73
CA LEU A 364 17.79 -0.69 -1.43
C LEU A 364 16.67 -1.53 -0.81
N GLY A 365 15.66 -1.90 -1.62
CA GLY A 365 14.59 -2.80 -1.18
C GLY A 365 15.13 -4.14 -0.68
N PHE A 366 16.07 -4.76 -1.42
CA PHE A 366 16.75 -5.99 -1.01
C PHE A 366 17.45 -5.85 0.35
N VAL A 367 18.18 -4.76 0.59
CA VAL A 367 18.83 -4.54 1.89
C VAL A 367 17.80 -4.49 3.03
N PHE A 368 16.69 -3.78 2.85
CA PHE A 368 15.64 -3.72 3.87
C PHE A 368 14.92 -5.06 4.07
N ALA A 369 14.76 -5.85 3.02
CA ALA A 369 14.18 -7.19 3.08
C ALA A 369 14.98 -8.13 4.00
N GLU A 370 16.31 -7.98 4.02
CA GLU A 370 17.22 -8.80 4.83
C GLU A 370 17.39 -8.30 6.26
N VAL A 371 17.02 -7.03 6.54
CA VAL A 371 17.13 -6.42 7.87
C VAL A 371 15.87 -6.63 8.71
N ILE A 372 14.70 -6.91 8.13
CA ILE A 372 13.48 -7.07 8.92
C ILE A 372 13.09 -8.56 8.98
N PRO A 373 13.17 -9.19 10.17
CA PRO A 373 13.10 -10.65 10.29
C PRO A 373 11.70 -11.23 10.09
N SER A 374 10.67 -10.47 10.47
CA SER A 374 9.28 -10.90 10.41
C SER A 374 8.47 -10.07 9.42
N MET A 375 7.63 -10.75 8.64
CA MET A 375 6.75 -10.13 7.65
C MET A 375 5.66 -9.28 8.31
N GLY A 376 5.10 -9.74 9.44
CA GLY A 376 4.05 -9.00 10.17
C GLY A 376 4.59 -7.74 10.84
N ASP A 377 5.83 -7.77 11.31
CA ASP A 377 6.51 -6.62 11.89
C ASP A 377 6.87 -5.59 10.83
N PHE A 378 7.27 -6.05 9.64
CA PHE A 378 7.53 -5.16 8.53
C PHE A 378 6.27 -4.39 8.10
N LEU A 379 5.13 -5.09 8.00
CA LEU A 379 3.84 -4.48 7.69
C LEU A 379 3.40 -3.50 8.78
N SER A 380 3.59 -3.87 10.04
CA SER A 380 3.30 -3.01 11.18
C SER A 380 4.11 -1.72 11.16
N LEU A 381 5.41 -1.81 10.89
CA LEU A 381 6.30 -0.66 10.77
C LEU A 381 5.87 0.25 9.62
N LEU A 382 5.60 -0.33 8.44
CA LEU A 382 5.11 0.40 7.28
C LEU A 382 3.81 1.15 7.60
N SER A 383 2.88 0.48 8.28
CA SER A 383 1.58 1.08 8.60
C SER A 383 1.68 2.19 9.63
N ALA A 384 2.43 1.97 10.71
CA ALA A 384 2.67 3.00 11.72
C ALA A 384 3.35 4.24 11.14
N ALA A 385 4.39 4.03 10.32
CA ALA A 385 5.22 5.11 9.81
C ALA A 385 4.54 5.89 8.69
N PHE A 386 3.90 5.22 7.73
CA PHE A 386 3.47 5.83 6.48
C PHE A 386 1.95 5.89 6.32
N ASP A 387 1.23 4.82 6.65
CA ASP A 387 -0.23 4.80 6.51
C ASP A 387 -0.89 5.79 7.48
N SER A 388 -0.28 6.00 8.65
CA SER A 388 -0.68 7.08 9.57
C SER A 388 -0.80 8.43 8.86
N PHE A 389 0.14 8.74 7.96
CA PHE A 389 0.09 9.96 7.14
C PHE A 389 -0.81 9.81 5.92
N PHE A 390 -0.51 8.83 5.07
CA PHE A 390 -1.10 8.68 3.73
C PHE A 390 -2.44 7.96 3.70
N GLY A 391 -2.92 7.46 4.83
CA GLY A 391 -4.26 6.90 5.02
C GLY A 391 -5.15 7.74 5.90
N PHE A 392 -4.58 8.59 6.78
CA PHE A 392 -5.35 9.31 7.81
C PHE A 392 -5.00 10.80 7.91
N ILE A 393 -3.80 11.17 8.40
CA ILE A 393 -3.47 12.56 8.77
C ILE A 393 -3.62 13.52 7.58
N TYR A 394 -3.05 13.17 6.41
CA TYR A 394 -3.08 14.06 5.24
C TYR A 394 -4.51 14.36 4.79
N PHE A 395 -5.38 13.36 4.83
CA PHE A 395 -6.75 13.49 4.37
C PHE A 395 -7.66 14.17 5.41
N ALA A 396 -7.39 13.99 6.70
CA ALA A 396 -8.06 14.76 7.74
C ALA A 396 -7.74 16.26 7.63
N ILE A 397 -6.49 16.63 7.32
CA ILE A 397 -6.10 18.03 7.07
C ILE A 397 -6.72 18.53 5.77
N ALA A 398 -6.76 17.72 4.72
CA ALA A 398 -7.45 18.06 3.48
C ALA A 398 -8.94 18.37 3.71
N TYR A 399 -9.63 17.59 4.55
CA TYR A 399 -11.02 17.87 4.94
C TYR A 399 -11.16 19.23 5.63
N TRP A 400 -10.25 19.52 6.57
CA TRP A 400 -10.24 20.79 7.28
C TRP A 400 -10.04 21.97 6.33
N GLN A 401 -9.11 21.86 5.39
CA GLN A 401 -8.87 22.89 4.36
C GLN A 401 -10.09 23.09 3.44
N LEU A 402 -10.76 22.00 3.02
CA LEU A 402 -11.97 22.09 2.19
C LEU A 402 -13.13 22.81 2.88
N ASN A 403 -13.27 22.64 4.19
CA ASN A 403 -14.42 23.09 4.97
C ASN A 403 -14.10 24.27 5.90
N ARG A 404 -12.97 24.93 5.70
CA ARG A 404 -12.54 26.06 6.53
C ARG A 404 -13.62 27.15 6.53
N GLY A 405 -13.97 27.63 7.72
CA GLY A 405 -15.03 28.65 7.91
C GLY A 405 -16.45 28.10 7.96
N SER A 406 -16.66 26.79 7.81
CA SER A 406 -18.01 26.21 7.82
C SER A 406 -18.08 24.78 8.38
N LEU A 407 -17.09 24.40 9.19
CA LEU A 407 -16.94 23.08 9.82
C LEU A 407 -18.15 22.65 10.65
N PHE A 408 -18.77 23.60 11.36
CA PHE A 408 -19.89 23.36 12.28
C PHE A 408 -21.22 23.91 11.76
N ASN A 409 -21.32 24.16 10.44
CA ASN A 409 -22.54 24.69 9.85
C ASN A 409 -23.56 23.56 9.66
N GLY A 410 -24.37 23.32 10.69
CA GLY A 410 -25.43 22.32 10.72
C GLY A 410 -24.99 20.93 11.19
N LEU A 411 -25.96 20.09 11.57
CA LEU A 411 -25.71 18.80 12.19
C LEU A 411 -24.87 17.84 11.33
N GLY A 412 -25.15 17.78 10.02
CA GLY A 412 -24.41 16.90 9.10
C GLY A 412 -22.94 17.27 8.95
N ARG A 413 -22.61 18.56 8.87
CA ARG A 413 -21.22 19.03 8.76
C ARG A 413 -20.47 18.88 10.07
N THR A 414 -21.13 19.16 11.20
CA THR A 414 -20.57 18.87 12.52
C THR A 414 -20.22 17.40 12.67
N ALA A 415 -21.11 16.48 12.27
CA ALA A 415 -20.84 15.04 12.33
C ALA A 415 -19.63 14.64 11.47
N LEU A 416 -19.51 15.15 10.24
CA LEU A 416 -18.36 14.90 9.38
C LEU A 416 -17.07 15.52 9.93
N THR A 417 -17.14 16.68 10.57
CA THR A 417 -15.99 17.31 11.23
C THR A 417 -15.51 16.48 12.42
N VAL A 418 -16.42 16.02 13.29
CA VAL A 418 -16.09 15.13 14.41
C VAL A 418 -15.47 13.82 13.90
N LEU A 419 -16.01 13.25 12.83
CA LEU A 419 -15.45 12.06 12.19
C LEU A 419 -14.03 12.29 11.65
N ASN A 420 -13.74 13.46 11.06
CA ASN A 420 -12.39 13.78 10.60
C ASN A 420 -11.41 14.07 11.75
N ILE A 421 -11.88 14.62 12.87
CA ILE A 421 -11.09 14.73 14.10
C ILE A 421 -10.75 13.32 14.63
N PHE A 422 -11.71 12.39 14.58
CA PHE A 422 -11.45 10.99 14.92
C PHE A 422 -10.43 10.34 13.97
N ILE A 423 -10.55 10.54 12.65
CA ILE A 423 -9.56 10.07 11.65
C ILE A 423 -8.16 10.62 11.96
N MET A 424 -8.05 11.90 12.30
CA MET A 424 -6.80 12.51 12.73
C MET A 424 -6.22 11.82 13.97
N ALA A 425 -7.06 11.58 14.99
CA ALA A 425 -6.66 10.89 16.20
C ALA A 425 -6.20 9.45 15.93
N VAL A 426 -6.88 8.72 15.04
CA VAL A 426 -6.46 7.38 14.59
C VAL A 426 -5.09 7.44 13.92
N GLY A 427 -4.86 8.39 13.01
CA GLY A 427 -3.56 8.58 12.36
C GLY A 427 -2.43 8.84 13.36
N LEU A 428 -2.65 9.74 14.32
CA LEU A 428 -1.67 10.01 15.40
C LEU A 428 -1.47 8.82 16.33
N PHE A 429 -2.51 8.03 16.57
CA PHE A 429 -2.43 6.82 17.38
C PHE A 429 -1.60 5.71 16.68
N LEU A 430 -1.75 5.55 15.38
CA LEU A 430 -0.90 4.65 14.59
C LEU A 430 0.55 5.14 14.56
N LEU A 431 0.76 6.46 14.43
CA LEU A 431 2.10 7.04 14.39
C LEU A 431 2.85 6.96 15.73
N GLY A 432 2.17 7.18 16.85
CA GLY A 432 2.80 7.16 18.18
C GLY A 432 2.77 5.75 18.77
N PRO A 433 1.67 5.37 19.45
CA PRO A 433 1.49 4.03 20.00
C PRO A 433 1.74 2.88 19.01
N GLY A 434 1.26 2.98 17.77
CA GLY A 434 1.50 1.95 16.76
C GLY A 434 2.99 1.79 16.43
N MET A 435 3.72 2.89 16.23
CA MET A 435 5.17 2.86 16.01
C MET A 435 5.91 2.23 17.19
N TYR A 436 5.53 2.58 18.42
CA TYR A 436 6.10 1.96 19.62
C TYR A 436 5.90 0.43 19.60
N ALA A 437 4.68 -0.03 19.32
CA ALA A 437 4.40 -1.47 19.21
C ALA A 437 5.21 -2.14 18.09
N ALA A 438 5.34 -1.51 16.91
CA ALA A 438 6.13 -2.05 15.81
C ALA A 438 7.61 -2.18 16.17
N VAL A 439 8.18 -1.15 16.82
CA VAL A 439 9.59 -1.16 17.25
C VAL A 439 9.83 -2.21 18.34
N GLU A 440 8.96 -2.29 19.35
CA GLU A 440 9.06 -3.30 20.41
C GLU A 440 8.94 -4.72 19.87
N ALA A 441 8.07 -4.97 18.89
CA ALA A 441 7.96 -6.27 18.23
C ALA A 441 9.27 -6.64 17.53
N ILE A 442 9.85 -5.71 16.76
CA ILE A 442 11.14 -5.91 16.09
C ILE A 442 12.27 -6.16 17.09
N ILE A 443 12.32 -5.40 18.20
CA ILE A 443 13.33 -5.61 19.26
C ILE A 443 13.17 -7.00 19.89
N ALA A 444 11.94 -7.42 20.17
CA ALA A 444 11.65 -8.73 20.73
C ALA A 444 12.06 -9.87 19.78
N ASP A 445 11.79 -9.72 18.47
CA ASP A 445 12.25 -10.64 17.45
C ASP A 445 13.79 -10.72 17.47
N TYR A 446 14.49 -9.59 17.43
CA TYR A 446 15.96 -9.56 17.48
C TYR A 446 16.58 -10.07 18.79
N ALA A 447 15.83 -10.06 19.90
CA ALA A 447 16.27 -10.60 21.18
C ALA A 447 16.09 -12.13 21.30
N GLY A 448 15.28 -12.73 20.42
CA GLY A 448 15.10 -14.19 20.33
C GLY A 448 16.17 -14.88 19.48
N ASP A 449 15.88 -16.11 19.06
CA ASP A 449 16.77 -16.92 18.18
C ASP A 449 16.76 -16.45 16.71
N VAL A 450 16.35 -15.21 16.46
CA VAL A 450 16.21 -14.70 15.10
C VAL A 450 17.60 -14.53 14.48
N ALA A 451 17.75 -15.17 13.32
CA ALA A 451 19.01 -15.20 12.61
C ALA A 451 19.42 -13.76 12.21
N PRO A 452 20.72 -13.39 12.32
CA PRO A 452 21.19 -12.07 11.91
C PRO A 452 20.81 -11.70 10.47
N ALA A 453 20.87 -10.42 10.14
CA ALA A 453 20.60 -9.95 8.77
C ALA A 453 21.50 -10.71 7.76
N PHE A 454 20.96 -10.98 6.56
CA PHE A 454 21.64 -11.72 5.48
C PHE A 454 21.98 -13.18 5.82
N THR A 455 21.11 -13.89 6.55
CA THR A 455 21.35 -15.29 6.90
C THR A 455 20.82 -16.28 5.87
N CYS A 456 21.43 -17.47 5.88
CA CYS A 456 20.92 -18.63 5.15
C CYS A 456 19.89 -19.43 5.94
N ALA A 457 19.25 -18.81 6.94
CA ALA A 457 18.17 -19.45 7.67
C ALA A 457 17.03 -19.81 6.72
N ASN A 458 16.41 -20.97 6.94
CA ASN A 458 15.28 -21.39 6.15
C ASN A 458 14.04 -20.57 6.51
N MET A 459 13.64 -19.69 5.59
CA MET A 459 12.44 -18.85 5.69
C MET A 459 11.26 -19.41 4.89
N ALA A 460 11.33 -20.67 4.44
CA ALA A 460 10.17 -21.35 3.86
C ALA A 460 9.03 -21.39 4.88
N ILE A 461 7.81 -21.20 4.40
CA ILE A 461 6.60 -21.24 5.23
C ILE A 461 5.93 -22.60 5.20
#